data_AF-E6X3V0-F1
#
_entry.id   AF-E6X3V0-F1
#
_cell.length_a   1.000
_cell.length_b   1.000
_cell.length_c   1.000
_cell.angle_alpha   90.00
_cell.angle_beta   90.00
_cell.angle_gamma   90.00
#
_symmetry.space_group_name_H-M   'P 1'
#
loop_
_entity.id
_entity.type
_entity.pdbx_description
1 polymer ?
#
loop_
_entity_poly.entity_id
_entity_poly.type
_entity_poly.pdbx_seq_one_letter_code
_entity_poly.pdbx_strand_id
1 'polypeptide(L)'
;MKGDAVATSVFSLVLLAGCIFLYFSISRTIETVHFIQNSELTTGYISGFEVAYNNNTSASTSDTKYTQVLFVDNRGANVYIRSSSSSSFTTDRIGDEVEVRYITGSSREARIASFFLDMWGLTLLFGLFGIVFTAPGIIFVWNVLYDAIINLTTK
;
A
#
# COMPACT_ATOMS: atom_id res chain seq x y z
N MET A 1 -20.83 -35.24 -10.15
CA MET A 1 -22.00 -34.31 -10.15
C MET A 1 -22.06 -33.42 -8.90
N LYS A 2 -22.22 -33.91 -7.66
CA LYS A 2 -22.23 -33.01 -6.47
C LYS A 2 -20.84 -32.43 -6.14
N GLY A 3 -19.76 -33.20 -6.30
CA GLY A 3 -18.39 -32.73 -6.02
C GLY A 3 -17.93 -31.60 -6.95
N ASP A 4 -18.25 -31.71 -8.24
CA ASP A 4 -17.83 -30.74 -9.27
C ASP A 4 -18.51 -29.37 -9.07
N ALA A 5 -19.79 -29.37 -8.68
CA ALA A 5 -20.55 -28.16 -8.37
C ALA A 5 -20.08 -27.44 -7.09
N VAL A 6 -19.64 -28.21 -6.10
CA VAL A 6 -19.07 -27.63 -4.87
C VAL A 6 -17.69 -27.04 -5.16
N ALA A 7 -16.85 -27.73 -5.95
CA ALA A 7 -15.54 -27.23 -6.34
C ALA A 7 -15.64 -25.91 -7.13
N THR A 8 -16.51 -25.83 -8.14
CA THR A 8 -16.72 -24.61 -8.93
C THR A 8 -17.21 -23.45 -8.06
N SER A 9 -18.09 -23.71 -7.10
CA SER A 9 -18.59 -22.70 -6.16
C SER A 9 -17.47 -22.17 -5.25
N VAL A 10 -16.60 -23.05 -4.74
CA VAL A 10 -15.46 -22.65 -3.90
C VAL A 10 -14.45 -21.81 -4.68
N PHE A 11 -14.05 -22.25 -5.89
CA PHE A 11 -13.12 -21.49 -6.73
C PHE A 11 -13.69 -20.13 -7.17
N SER A 12 -15.00 -20.04 -7.38
CA SER A 12 -15.67 -18.76 -7.69
C SER A 12 -15.65 -17.79 -6.51
N LEU A 13 -15.82 -18.27 -5.27
CA LEU A 13 -15.71 -17.43 -4.07
C LEU A 13 -14.28 -16.93 -3.84
N VAL A 14 -13.28 -17.78 -4.07
CA VAL A 14 -11.86 -17.40 -3.98
C VAL A 14 -11.50 -16.36 -5.03
N LEU A 15 -11.99 -16.53 -6.27
CA LEU A 15 -11.83 -15.55 -7.34
C LEU A 15 -12.46 -14.21 -6.96
N LEU A 16 -13.67 -14.22 -6.41
CA LEU A 16 -14.35 -13.00 -5.98
C LEU A 16 -13.59 -12.27 -4.86
N ALA A 17 -13.06 -13.00 -3.88
CA ALA A 17 -12.20 -12.43 -2.86
C ALA A 17 -10.92 -11.81 -3.47
N GLY A 18 -10.28 -12.49 -4.42
CA GLY A 18 -9.13 -11.97 -5.17
C GLY A 18 -9.44 -10.66 -5.91
N CYS A 19 -10.59 -10.58 -6.59
CA CYS A 19 -11.05 -9.38 -7.26
C CYS A 19 -11.26 -8.20 -6.30
N ILE A 20 -11.76 -8.45 -5.09
CA ILE A 20 -11.92 -7.41 -4.06
C ILE A 20 -10.54 -6.86 -3.66
N PHE A 21 -9.56 -7.73 -3.39
CA PHE A 21 -8.20 -7.30 -3.06
C PHE A 21 -7.54 -6.51 -4.20
N LEU A 22 -7.72 -6.92 -5.45
CA LEU A 22 -7.23 -6.17 -6.61
C LEU A 22 -7.91 -4.81 -6.76
N TYR A 23 -9.23 -4.72 -6.53
CA TYR A 23 -9.96 -3.46 -6.57
C TYR A 23 -9.42 -2.46 -5.53
N PHE A 24 -9.15 -2.91 -4.31
CA PHE A 24 -8.53 -2.07 -3.28
C PHE A 24 -7.12 -1.65 -3.69
N SER A 25 -6.29 -2.56 -4.23
CA SER A 25 -4.94 -2.23 -4.72
C SER A 25 -4.96 -1.17 -5.83
N ILE A 26 -5.88 -1.30 -6.80
CA ILE A 26 -6.04 -0.33 -7.90
C ILE A 26 -6.48 1.02 -7.35
N SER A 27 -7.50 1.07 -6.49
CA SER A 27 -7.98 2.32 -5.90
C SER A 27 -6.85 3.07 -5.17
N ARG A 28 -6.03 2.36 -4.38
CA ARG A 28 -4.88 2.95 -3.69
C ARG A 28 -3.77 3.38 -4.65
N THR A 29 -3.58 2.65 -5.74
CA THR A 29 -2.65 3.05 -6.80
C THR A 29 -3.06 4.39 -7.43
N ILE A 30 -4.34 4.55 -7.74
CA ILE A 30 -4.86 5.80 -8.35
C ILE A 30 -4.64 6.98 -7.40
N GLU A 31 -4.96 6.82 -6.11
CA GLU A 31 -4.71 7.86 -5.09
C GLU A 31 -3.22 8.23 -5.03
N THR A 32 -2.32 7.25 -4.97
CA THR A 32 -0.88 7.46 -4.91
C THR A 32 -0.34 8.11 -6.19
N VAL A 33 -0.80 7.70 -7.36
CA VAL A 33 -0.39 8.30 -8.65
C VAL A 33 -0.89 9.74 -8.75
N HIS A 34 -2.14 10.00 -8.37
CA HIS A 34 -2.69 11.35 -8.36
C HIS A 34 -1.92 12.26 -7.39
N PHE A 35 -1.53 11.74 -6.23
CA PHE A 35 -0.65 12.46 -5.30
C PHE A 35 0.70 12.77 -5.95
N ILE A 36 1.36 11.79 -6.58
CA ILE A 36 2.67 11.99 -7.24
C ILE A 36 2.58 13.01 -8.37
N GLN A 37 1.50 13.01 -9.16
CA GLN A 37 1.34 13.97 -10.26
C GLN A 37 1.11 15.41 -9.79
N ASN A 38 0.43 15.59 -8.65
CA ASN A 38 0.07 16.91 -8.13
C ASN A 38 1.02 17.41 -7.03
N SER A 39 2.18 16.78 -6.86
CA SER A 39 3.12 17.11 -5.80
C SER A 39 4.47 17.54 -6.35
N GLU A 40 5.10 18.44 -5.61
CA GLU A 40 6.47 18.88 -5.83
C GLU A 40 7.44 18.09 -4.97
N LEU A 41 8.62 17.83 -5.52
CA LEU A 41 9.73 17.19 -4.81
C LEU A 41 10.62 18.27 -4.21
N THR A 42 10.96 18.13 -2.93
CA THR A 42 11.85 19.01 -2.21
C THR A 42 12.76 18.20 -1.30
N THR A 43 13.89 18.79 -0.92
CA THR A 43 14.81 18.19 0.05
C THR A 43 14.41 18.61 1.46
N GLY A 44 14.29 17.62 2.36
CA GLY A 44 14.13 17.81 3.79
C GLY A 44 15.27 17.17 4.57
N TYR A 45 15.29 17.43 5.88
CA TYR A 45 16.25 16.88 6.82
C TYR A 45 15.54 16.29 8.02
N ILE A 46 16.07 15.19 8.55
CA ILE A 46 15.52 14.59 9.78
C ILE A 46 15.81 15.51 10.96
N SER A 47 14.77 16.10 11.55
CA SER A 47 14.88 17.02 12.69
C SER A 47 14.82 16.32 14.04
N GLY A 48 14.23 15.11 14.10
CA GLY A 48 14.10 14.36 15.34
C GLY A 48 13.22 13.13 15.22
N PHE A 49 12.91 12.52 16.37
CA PHE A 49 12.03 11.35 16.46
C PHE A 49 10.96 11.59 17.52
N GLU A 50 9.70 11.34 17.15
CA GLU A 50 8.58 11.36 18.07
C GLU A 50 8.32 9.94 18.58
N VAL A 51 8.36 9.74 19.89
CA VAL A 51 8.05 8.44 20.51
C VAL A 51 6.58 8.44 20.92
N ALA A 52 5.76 7.59 20.30
CA ALA A 52 4.41 7.36 20.75
C ALA A 52 4.44 6.28 21.85
N TYR A 53 4.23 6.71 23.10
CA TYR A 53 4.20 5.80 24.24
C TYR A 53 2.85 5.08 24.29
N ASN A 54 2.83 3.76 24.08
CA ASN A 54 1.62 2.97 24.21
C ASN A 54 1.49 2.49 25.67
N ASN A 55 0.64 3.15 26.45
CA ASN A 55 0.40 2.84 27.88
C ASN A 55 -0.51 1.61 28.11
N ASN A 56 -0.50 0.62 27.21
CA ASN A 56 -1.32 -0.59 27.34
C ASN A 56 -0.44 -1.79 27.72
N THR A 57 -0.34 -1.99 29.03
CA THR A 57 -0.32 -3.28 29.74
C THR A 57 0.46 -4.46 29.14
N SER A 58 1.47 -4.88 29.92
CA SER A 58 2.15 -6.20 29.94
C SER A 58 3.48 -6.28 29.17
N ALA A 59 4.55 -6.01 29.92
CA ALA A 59 5.89 -6.64 29.82
C ALA A 59 6.72 -6.56 28.51
N SER A 60 6.29 -5.86 27.46
CA SER A 60 7.16 -5.53 26.33
C SER A 60 6.90 -4.12 25.82
N THR A 61 7.69 -3.15 26.29
CA THR A 61 7.66 -1.77 25.82
C THR A 61 8.20 -1.70 24.38
N SER A 62 7.35 -1.94 23.38
CA SER A 62 7.69 -1.61 22.00
C SER A 62 7.46 -0.10 21.80
N ASP A 63 8.49 0.69 22.04
CA ASP A 63 8.46 2.13 21.76
C ASP A 63 8.33 2.36 20.26
N THR A 64 7.15 2.78 19.81
CA THR A 64 6.93 3.13 18.41
C THR A 64 7.49 4.53 18.15
N LYS A 65 8.60 4.60 17.41
CA LYS A 65 9.24 5.86 17.01
C LYS A 65 8.80 6.27 15.61
N TYR A 66 8.50 7.54 15.43
CA TYR A 66 8.15 8.15 14.16
C TYR A 66 9.18 9.22 13.82
N THR A 67 9.69 9.21 12.59
CA THR A 67 10.68 10.18 12.13
C THR A 67 10.00 11.53 11.88
N GLN A 68 10.55 12.59 12.44
CA GLN A 68 10.16 13.97 12.13
C GLN A 68 11.12 14.55 11.11
N VAL A 69 10.56 15.07 10.02
CA VAL A 69 11.32 15.68 8.92
C VAL A 69 10.94 17.14 8.82
N LEU A 70 11.96 18.00 8.73
CA LEU A 70 11.85 19.42 8.46
C LEU A 70 12.20 19.66 7.00
N PHE A 71 11.32 20.34 6.26
CA PHE A 71 11.62 20.82 4.91
C PHE A 71 11.11 22.25 4.73
N VAL A 72 11.60 22.90 3.67
CA VAL A 72 11.17 24.25 3.29
C VAL A 72 10.22 24.14 2.10
N ASP A 73 9.02 24.72 2.22
CA ASP A 73 8.07 24.77 1.13
C ASP A 73 8.40 25.86 0.10
N ASN A 74 7.70 25.89 -1.04
CA ASN A 74 7.89 26.90 -2.08
C ASN A 74 7.60 28.34 -1.66
N ARG A 75 7.01 28.56 -0.47
CA ARG A 75 6.79 29.88 0.13
C ARG A 75 7.90 30.27 1.09
N GLY A 76 8.91 29.42 1.26
CA GLY A 76 10.00 29.61 2.20
C GLY A 76 9.60 29.29 3.65
N ALA A 77 8.46 28.64 3.89
CA ALA A 77 8.04 28.27 5.22
C ALA A 77 8.66 26.94 5.66
N ASN A 78 9.13 26.90 6.91
CA ASN A 78 9.59 25.68 7.55
C ASN A 78 8.39 24.81 7.94
N VAL A 79 8.34 23.59 7.41
CA VAL A 79 7.25 22.63 7.63
C VAL A 79 7.80 21.36 8.26
N TYR A 80 7.16 20.93 9.35
CA TYR A 80 7.47 19.69 10.03
C TYR A 80 6.43 18.63 9.68
N ILE A 81 6.90 17.47 9.23
CA ILE A 81 6.05 16.30 8.98
C ILE A 81 6.53 15.09 9.73
N ARG A 82 5.60 14.16 9.96
CA ARG A 82 5.82 12.91 10.64
C ARG A 82 5.67 11.77 9.64
N SER A 83 6.55 10.75 9.71
CA SER A 83 6.41 9.54 8.89
C SER A 83 5.07 8.83 9.14
N SER A 84 4.44 8.31 8.08
CA SER A 84 3.23 7.49 8.19
C SER A 84 3.53 6.08 8.68
N SER A 85 4.72 5.58 8.36
CA SER A 85 5.21 4.29 8.82
C SER A 85 5.80 4.38 10.24
N SER A 86 5.39 3.42 11.07
CA SER A 86 5.75 3.31 12.48
C SER A 86 6.56 2.05 12.72
N SER A 87 7.81 2.02 12.27
CA SER A 87 8.64 0.84 12.45
C SER A 87 10.11 1.17 12.30
N SER A 88 10.79 1.26 13.45
CA SER A 88 12.19 0.87 13.65
C SER A 88 13.21 1.45 12.66
N PHE A 89 13.34 2.77 12.59
CA PHE A 89 14.51 3.38 11.97
C PHE A 89 15.70 3.32 12.94
N THR A 90 16.42 2.20 12.92
CA THR A 90 17.74 2.08 13.58
C THR A 90 18.85 2.75 12.78
N THR A 91 18.59 3.12 11.52
CA THR A 91 19.61 3.63 10.58
C THR A 91 19.50 5.13 10.34
N ASP A 92 18.33 5.73 10.54
CA ASP A 92 18.13 7.17 10.35
C ASP A 92 18.88 7.97 11.41
N ARG A 93 19.57 9.02 10.98
CA ARG A 93 20.29 9.94 11.86
C ARG A 93 19.70 11.34 11.70
N ILE A 94 19.68 12.07 12.82
CA ILE A 94 19.32 13.49 12.80
C ILE A 94 20.29 14.22 11.86
N GLY A 95 19.73 14.98 10.92
CA GLY A 95 20.48 15.66 9.87
C GLY A 95 20.63 14.89 8.56
N ASP A 96 20.16 13.64 8.46
CA ASP A 96 20.14 12.93 7.19
C ASP A 96 19.20 13.63 6.20
N GLU A 97 19.65 13.71 4.95
CA GLU A 97 18.89 14.26 3.83
C GLU A 97 17.86 13.24 3.35
N VAL A 98 16.60 13.69 3.21
CA VAL A 98 15.50 12.87 2.71
C VAL A 98 14.70 13.65 1.67
N GLU A 99 14.24 12.95 0.64
CA GLU A 99 13.34 13.52 -0.35
C GLU A 99 11.94 13.56 0.22
N VAL A 100 11.32 14.73 0.17
CA VAL A 100 9.95 14.98 0.62
C VAL A 100 9.13 15.42 -0.57
N ARG A 101 7.91 14.90 -0.66
CA ARG A 101 6.96 15.23 -1.70
C ARG A 101 5.72 15.84 -1.08
N TYR A 102 5.33 17.04 -1.53
CA TYR A 102 4.23 17.80 -0.92
C TYR A 102 3.33 18.42 -2.00
N ILE A 103 2.06 18.65 -1.65
CA ILE A 103 1.11 19.32 -2.54
C ILE A 103 1.26 20.83 -2.37
N THR A 104 1.39 21.56 -3.48
CA THR A 104 1.49 23.02 -3.46
C THR A 104 0.23 23.64 -2.86
N GLY A 105 0.40 24.41 -1.79
CA GLY A 105 -0.71 25.00 -1.04
C GLY A 105 -1.26 24.14 0.11
N SER A 106 -0.89 22.86 0.20
CA SER A 106 -1.19 21.97 1.36
C SER A 106 0.08 21.26 1.84
N SER A 107 1.01 22.04 2.42
CA SER A 107 2.30 21.52 2.91
C SER A 107 2.15 20.52 4.07
N ARG A 108 0.98 20.44 4.74
CA ARG A 108 0.69 19.47 5.82
C ARG A 108 0.46 18.04 5.32
N GLU A 109 0.17 17.85 4.03
CA GLU A 109 -0.04 16.53 3.43
C GLU A 109 1.24 15.97 2.81
N ALA A 110 2.40 16.52 3.16
CA ALA A 110 3.66 16.05 2.62
C ALA A 110 4.00 14.63 3.10
N ARG A 111 4.61 13.86 2.21
CA ARG A 111 5.03 12.47 2.43
C ARG A 111 6.50 12.32 2.11
N ILE A 112 7.19 11.47 2.85
CA ILE A 112 8.61 11.17 2.61
C ILE A 112 8.69 10.27 1.37
N ALA A 113 9.32 10.77 0.31
CA ALA A 113 9.43 10.07 -0.98
C ALA A 113 10.59 9.07 -1.01
N SER A 114 11.60 9.23 -0.14
CA SER A 114 12.76 8.32 -0.06
C SER A 114 12.38 6.88 0.31
N PHE A 115 11.21 6.67 0.93
CA PHE A 115 10.76 5.34 1.32
C PHE A 115 9.70 4.80 0.35
N PHE A 116 10.17 4.05 -0.66
CA PHE A 116 9.31 3.35 -1.61
C PHE A 116 8.22 2.50 -0.92
N LEU A 117 8.57 1.80 0.16
CA LEU A 117 7.62 0.97 0.90
C LEU A 117 6.55 1.75 1.67
N ASP A 118 6.78 3.01 2.05
CA ASP A 118 5.75 3.82 2.74
C ASP A 118 4.65 4.25 1.75
N MET A 119 5.02 4.54 0.50
CA MET A 119 4.05 4.91 -0.55
C MET A 119 3.38 3.69 -1.21
N TRP A 120 4.14 2.61 -1.42
CA TRP A 120 3.70 1.47 -2.24
C TRP A 120 3.46 0.19 -1.45
N GLY A 121 3.87 0.09 -0.19
CA GLY A 121 3.84 -1.16 0.58
C GLY A 121 2.44 -1.76 0.70
N LEU A 122 1.44 -0.95 1.08
CA LEU A 122 0.04 -1.38 1.14
C LEU A 122 -0.49 -1.81 -0.24
N THR A 123 -0.19 -1.04 -1.28
CA THR A 123 -0.61 -1.33 -2.65
C THR A 123 -0.04 -2.66 -3.15
N LEU A 124 1.26 -2.89 -2.93
CA LEU A 124 1.96 -4.12 -3.30
C LEU A 124 1.45 -5.32 -2.51
N LEU A 125 1.20 -5.15 -1.21
CA LEU A 125 0.65 -6.20 -0.36
C LEU A 125 -0.71 -6.67 -0.90
N PHE A 126 -1.64 -5.73 -1.12
CA PHE A 126 -2.96 -6.06 -1.67
C PHE A 126 -2.89 -6.58 -3.10
N GLY A 127 -1.98 -6.05 -3.92
CA GLY A 127 -1.75 -6.54 -5.28
C GLY A 127 -1.26 -7.99 -5.29
N LEU A 128 -0.33 -8.34 -4.41
CA LEU A 128 0.21 -9.69 -4.26
C LEU A 128 -0.89 -10.68 -3.85
N PHE A 129 -1.65 -10.37 -2.79
CA PHE A 129 -2.76 -11.23 -2.37
C PHE A 129 -3.82 -11.34 -3.48
N GLY A 130 -4.15 -10.22 -4.11
CA GLY A 130 -5.06 -10.17 -5.26
C GLY A 130 -4.64 -11.13 -6.37
N ILE A 131 -3.37 -11.11 -6.79
CA ILE A 131 -2.84 -12.01 -7.82
C ILE A 131 -2.90 -13.48 -7.37
N VAL A 132 -2.46 -13.78 -6.15
CA VAL A 132 -2.41 -15.15 -5.61
C VAL A 132 -3.79 -15.79 -5.58
N PHE A 133 -4.82 -15.04 -5.21
CA PHE A 133 -6.20 -15.57 -5.16
C PHE A 133 -6.91 -15.55 -6.53
N THR A 134 -6.59 -14.58 -7.40
CA THR A 134 -7.28 -14.41 -8.68
C THR A 134 -6.74 -15.36 -9.76
N ALA A 135 -5.42 -15.55 -9.85
CA ALA A 135 -4.79 -16.35 -10.91
C ALA A 135 -5.30 -17.81 -11.01
N PRO A 136 -5.31 -18.62 -9.92
CA PRO A 136 -5.84 -19.98 -9.98
C PRO A 136 -7.36 -20.01 -10.24
N GLY A 137 -8.10 -19.03 -9.73
CA GLY A 137 -9.53 -18.88 -9.98
C GLY A 137 -9.86 -18.65 -11.46
N ILE A 138 -9.12 -17.76 -12.13
CA ILE A 138 -9.27 -17.49 -13.58
C ILE A 138 -8.98 -18.75 -14.38
N ILE A 139 -7.87 -19.43 -14.10
CA ILE A 139 -7.47 -20.65 -14.82
C ILE A 139 -8.56 -21.72 -14.70
N PHE A 140 -9.10 -21.93 -13.51
CA PHE A 140 -10.14 -22.92 -13.28
C PHE A 140 -11.44 -22.57 -14.01
N VAL A 141 -11.92 -21.33 -13.88
CA VAL A 141 -13.14 -20.85 -14.56
C VAL A 141 -12.99 -20.93 -16.08
N TRP A 142 -11.83 -20.55 -16.62
CA TRP A 142 -11.54 -20.61 -18.05
C TRP A 142 -11.62 -22.04 -18.60
N ASN A 143 -11.04 -23.03 -17.91
CA ASN A 143 -11.11 -24.43 -18.33
C ASN A 143 -12.56 -24.95 -18.34
N VAL A 144 -13.35 -24.64 -17.31
CA VAL A 144 -14.78 -25.04 -17.26
C VAL A 144 -15.59 -24.40 -18.39
N LEU A 145 -15.34 -23.11 -18.68
CA LEU A 145 -15.99 -22.39 -19.77
C LEU A 145 -15.61 -22.97 -21.14
N TYR A 146 -14.32 -23.27 -21.33
CA TYR A 146 -13.81 -23.88 -22.55
C TYR A 146 -14.48 -25.23 -22.83
N ASP A 147 -14.54 -26.11 -21.82
CA ASP A 147 -15.21 -27.42 -21.94
C ASP A 147 -16.70 -27.28 -22.26
N ALA A 148 -17.39 -26.30 -21.66
CA ALA A 148 -18.79 -26.02 -21.95
C ALA A 148 -19.01 -25.57 -23.40
N ILE A 149 -18.17 -24.66 -23.90
CA ILE A 149 -18.23 -24.15 -25.28
C ILE A 149 -17.98 -25.28 -26.28
N ILE A 150 -16.94 -26.08 -26.09
CA ILE A 150 -16.64 -27.20 -27.00
C ILE A 150 -17.80 -28.20 -27.04
N ASN A 151 -18.39 -28.55 -25.90
CA ASN A 151 -19.54 -29.46 -25.84
C ASN A 151 -20.78 -28.91 -26.56
N LEU A 152 -21.00 -27.58 -26.55
CA LEU A 152 -22.09 -26.93 -27.27
C LEU A 152 -21.85 -26.90 -28.79
N THR A 153 -20.59 -26.87 -29.22
CA THR A 153 -20.23 -26.74 -30.65
C THR A 153 -20.10 -28.11 -31.34
N THR A 154 -19.93 -29.19 -30.57
CA THR A 154 -19.78 -30.56 -31.07
C THR A 154 -21.13 -31.31 -31.15
N LYS A 155 -22.23 -30.67 -30.71
CA LYS A 155 -23.62 -31.13 -30.89
C LYS A 155 -24.26 -30.44 -32.08
#